data_AF-A0A0B8PCZ4-F1
#
_entry.id   AF-A0A0B8PCZ4-F1
#
_cell.length_a   1.000
_cell.length_b   1.000
_cell.length_c   1.000
_cell.angle_alpha   90.00
_cell.angle_beta   90.00
_cell.angle_gamma   90.00
#
_symmetry.space_group_name_H-M   'P 1'
#
loop_
_entity.id
_entity.type
_entity.pdbx_description
1 polymer ?
#
loop_
_entity_poly.entity_id
_entity_poly.type
_entity_poly.pdbx_seq_one_letter_code
_entity_poly.pdbx_strand_id
1 'polypeptide(L)'
;MTLSDPENSTHPFGLLDCVQGQNSQQFVYDADSMEIRIHSDQSKCVLVADEAIIAGPYMSRDLIFADCKTAEATKKQWLIKN
;
A
#
# COMPACT_ATOMS: atom_id res chain seq x y z
N MET A 1 5.76 -1.21 19.05
CA MET A 1 5.35 -2.16 18.00
C MET A 1 6.42 -2.13 16.91
N THR A 2 6.75 -3.28 16.33
CA THR A 2 7.70 -3.31 15.21
C THR A 2 6.98 -2.90 13.92
N LEU A 3 7.71 -2.46 12.90
CA LEU A 3 7.12 -2.18 11.57
C LEU A 3 6.37 -3.39 10.98
N SER A 4 6.71 -4.60 11.45
CA SER A 4 6.17 -5.92 11.07
C SER A 4 4.87 -6.34 11.76
N ASP A 5 4.35 -5.55 12.68
CA ASP A 5 3.18 -5.94 13.46
C ASP A 5 1.89 -5.67 12.65
N PRO A 6 1.04 -6.67 12.36
CA PRO A 6 -0.22 -6.47 11.66
C PRO A 6 -1.23 -5.60 12.43
N GLU A 7 -1.01 -5.36 13.74
CA GLU A 7 -1.74 -4.40 14.55
C GLU A 7 -1.06 -3.01 14.58
N ASN A 8 0.04 -2.82 13.84
CA ASN A 8 0.72 -1.53 13.72
C ASN A 8 -0.14 -0.55 12.90
N SER A 9 -1.02 0.14 13.61
CA SER A 9 -1.84 1.23 13.09
C SER A 9 -1.02 2.42 12.58
N THR A 10 0.29 2.47 12.86
CA THR A 10 1.18 3.57 12.46
C THR A 10 1.86 3.32 11.12
N HIS A 11 2.20 2.07 10.79
CA HIS A 11 2.84 1.69 9.52
C HIS A 11 2.20 0.42 8.93
N PRO A 12 1.02 0.54 8.29
CA PRO A 12 0.26 -0.62 7.82
C PRO A 12 0.88 -1.29 6.59
N PHE A 13 1.81 -0.63 5.89
CA PHE A 13 2.49 -1.16 4.71
C PHE A 13 4.01 -1.09 4.93
N GLY A 14 4.68 -2.25 4.87
CA GLY A 14 6.11 -2.35 5.14
C GLY A 14 6.77 -3.49 4.37
N LEU A 15 8.09 -3.41 4.24
CA LEU A 15 8.89 -4.48 3.64
C LEU A 15 9.27 -5.50 4.70
N LEU A 16 8.86 -6.75 4.48
CA LEU A 16 9.05 -7.88 5.38
C LEU A 16 9.57 -9.08 4.59
N ASP A 17 10.16 -10.04 5.29
CA ASP A 17 10.48 -11.33 4.70
C ASP A 17 9.19 -12.02 4.21
N CYS A 18 9.27 -12.56 3.00
CA CYS A 18 8.13 -13.23 2.38
C CYS A 18 7.81 -14.53 3.12
N VAL A 19 6.56 -14.65 3.58
CA VAL A 19 6.03 -15.88 4.21
C VAL A 19 5.00 -16.49 3.28
N GLN A 20 5.28 -17.69 2.78
CA GLN A 20 4.37 -18.38 1.86
C GLN A 20 3.00 -18.61 2.52
N GLY A 21 1.93 -18.19 1.83
CA GLY A 21 0.55 -18.34 2.32
C GLY A 21 0.11 -17.28 3.33
N GLN A 22 0.95 -16.30 3.66
CA GLN A 22 0.57 -15.21 4.57
C GLN A 22 -0.39 -14.23 3.89
N ASN A 23 -1.67 -14.26 4.29
CA ASN A 23 -2.73 -13.43 3.69
C ASN A 23 -2.43 -11.93 3.72
N SER A 24 -1.75 -11.43 4.76
CA SER A 24 -1.39 -10.01 4.88
C SER A 24 -0.29 -9.55 3.93
N GLN A 25 0.38 -10.47 3.23
CA GLN A 25 1.39 -10.18 2.20
C GLN A 25 0.87 -10.43 0.77
N GLN A 26 -0.42 -10.76 0.64
CA GLN A 26 -1.05 -11.03 -0.66
C GLN A 26 -1.82 -9.82 -1.16
N PHE A 27 -1.65 -9.52 -2.45
CA PHE A 27 -2.27 -8.38 -3.11
C PHE A 27 -2.84 -8.80 -4.47
N VAL A 28 -3.88 -8.10 -4.91
CA VAL A 28 -4.49 -8.27 -6.23
C VAL A 28 -4.37 -6.95 -6.97
N TYR A 29 -3.75 -6.98 -8.16
CA TYR A 29 -3.78 -5.85 -9.07
C TYR A 29 -5.01 -5.95 -9.97
N ASP A 30 -5.86 -4.94 -9.91
CA ASP A 30 -7.04 -4.78 -10.78
C ASP A 30 -6.66 -3.87 -11.95
N ALA A 31 -6.54 -4.45 -13.15
CA ALA A 31 -6.07 -3.73 -14.34
C ALA A 31 -7.07 -2.68 -14.85
N ASP A 32 -8.36 -2.83 -14.56
CA ASP A 32 -9.39 -1.89 -15.03
C ASP A 32 -9.36 -0.59 -14.21
N SER A 33 -9.18 -0.71 -12.89
CA SER A 33 -9.07 0.45 -11.99
C SER A 33 -7.63 0.94 -11.81
N MET A 34 -6.64 0.12 -12.19
CA MET A 34 -5.21 0.27 -11.93
C MET A 34 -4.88 0.29 -10.43
N GLU A 35 -5.67 -0.38 -9.60
CA GLU A 35 -5.49 -0.41 -8.14
C GLU A 35 -4.77 -1.68 -7.69
N ILE A 36 -3.88 -1.56 -6.70
CA ILE A 36 -3.35 -2.72 -5.95
C ILE A 36 -4.17 -2.85 -4.68
N ARG A 37 -4.92 -3.93 -4.53
CA ARG A 37 -5.84 -4.19 -3.41
C ARG A 37 -5.33 -5.27 -2.47
N ILE A 38 -5.67 -5.19 -1.19
CA ILE A 38 -5.33 -6.24 -0.22
C ILE A 38 -6.14 -7.49 -0.56
N HIS A 39 -5.51 -8.66 -0.63
CA HIS A 39 -6.21 -9.89 -1.01
C HIS A 39 -7.33 -10.25 -0.01
N SER A 40 -7.09 -10.08 1.29
CA SER A 40 -8.08 -10.36 2.34
C SER A 40 -9.20 -9.32 2.45
N ASP A 41 -9.02 -8.11 1.91
CA ASP A 41 -10.02 -7.04 1.92
C ASP A 41 -9.88 -6.15 0.68
N GLN A 42 -10.67 -6.46 -0.36
CA GLN A 42 -10.64 -5.70 -1.61
C GLN A 42 -11.27 -4.30 -1.51
N SER A 43 -11.85 -3.92 -0.38
CA SER A 43 -12.26 -2.52 -0.14
C SER A 43 -11.07 -1.61 0.15
N LYS A 44 -9.88 -2.18 0.41
CA LYS A 44 -8.65 -1.46 0.71
C LYS A 44 -7.62 -1.55 -0.41
N CYS A 45 -7.05 -0.41 -0.80
CA CYS A 45 -5.97 -0.32 -1.79
C CYS A 45 -4.71 0.31 -1.21
N VAL A 46 -3.58 -0.01 -1.85
CA VAL A 46 -2.31 0.67 -1.66
C VAL A 46 -2.42 2.09 -2.19
N LEU A 47 -2.10 3.06 -1.34
CA LEU A 47 -2.19 4.49 -1.57
C LEU A 47 -0.86 5.16 -1.21
N VAL A 48 -0.48 6.19 -1.95
CA VAL A 48 0.57 7.13 -1.55
C VAL A 48 0.01 8.11 -0.52
N ALA A 49 0.65 8.21 0.65
CA ALA A 49 0.26 9.14 1.70
C ALA A 49 0.37 10.62 1.28
N ASP A 50 -0.34 11.49 1.98
CA ASP A 50 -0.36 12.93 1.71
C ASP A 50 0.94 13.63 2.12
N GLU A 51 1.45 13.23 3.28
CA GLU A 51 2.66 13.80 3.86
C GLU A 51 3.89 13.32 3.09
N ALA A 52 4.75 14.28 2.76
CA ALA A 52 6.01 14.02 2.11
C ALA A 52 7.15 14.37 3.07
N ILE A 53 8.12 13.49 3.18
CA ILE A 53 9.32 13.67 4.01
C ILE A 53 10.53 13.94 3.13
N ILE A 54 11.48 14.72 3.67
CA ILE A 54 12.76 14.97 3.02
C ILE A 54 13.60 13.69 3.12
N ALA A 55 13.95 13.12 1.98
CA ALA A 55 14.77 11.91 1.84
C ALA A 55 16.05 12.24 1.07
N GLY A 56 16.85 13.15 1.62
CA GLY A 56 18.06 13.67 0.97
C GLY A 56 17.73 14.65 -0.16
N PRO A 57 18.30 14.52 -1.37
CA PRO A 57 17.96 15.38 -2.51
C PRO A 57 16.57 15.09 -3.10
N TYR A 58 15.86 14.08 -2.58
CA TYR A 58 14.56 13.64 -3.03
C TYR A 58 13.49 13.79 -1.94
N MET A 59 12.23 13.60 -2.33
CA MET A 59 11.10 13.49 -1.42
C MET A 59 10.65 12.03 -1.35
N SER A 60 10.32 11.56 -0.16
CA SER A 60 9.68 10.27 0.05
C SER A 60 8.26 10.46 0.55
N ARG A 61 7.40 9.49 0.27
CA ARG A 61 6.04 9.39 0.80
C ARG A 61 5.81 7.95 1.21
N ASP A 62 5.12 7.77 2.32
CA ASP A 62 4.75 6.43 2.77
C ASP A 62 3.70 5.83 1.83
N LEU A 63 3.73 4.51 1.75
CA LEU A 63 2.62 3.73 1.22
C LEU A 63 1.74 3.33 2.40
N ILE A 64 0.43 3.45 2.21
CA ILE A 64 -0.57 3.13 3.24
C ILE A 64 -1.73 2.36 2.59
N PHE A 65 -2.63 1.86 3.44
CA PHE A 65 -3.91 1.32 3.00
C PHE A 65 -5.03 2.34 3.23
N ALA A 66 -5.88 2.52 2.24
CA ALA A 66 -7.06 3.37 2.32
C ALA A 66 -8.26 2.71 1.65
N ASP A 67 -9.47 3.24 1.89
CA ASP A 67 -10.66 2.80 1.18
C ASP A 67 -10.55 3.14 -0.32
N CYS A 68 -10.67 2.12 -1.17
CA CYS A 68 -10.54 2.29 -2.62
C CYS A 68 -11.56 3.30 -3.16
N LYS A 69 -12.78 3.34 -2.64
CA LYS A 69 -13.87 4.16 -3.22
C LYS A 69 -13.68 5.64 -2.98
N THR A 70 -13.08 6.01 -1.85
CA THR A 70 -12.95 7.42 -1.44
C THR A 70 -11.55 7.99 -1.70
N ALA A 71 -10.55 7.15 -1.88
CA ALA A 71 -9.19 7.59 -2.16
C ALA A 71 -9.06 8.27 -3.53
N GLU A 72 -8.26 9.34 -3.57
CA GLU A 72 -7.98 10.10 -4.80
C GLU A 72 -7.26 9.23 -5.83
N ALA A 73 -7.72 9.27 -7.09
CA ALA A 73 -7.20 8.44 -8.18
C ALA A 73 -5.68 8.57 -8.37
N THR A 74 -5.15 9.80 -8.31
CA THR A 74 -3.71 10.09 -8.49
C THR A 74 -2.80 9.48 -7.43
N LYS A 75 -3.35 9.06 -6.28
CA LYS A 75 -2.61 8.48 -5.17
C LYS A 75 -2.70 6.95 -5.13
N LYS A 76 -3.68 6.34 -5.81
CA LYS A 76 -3.98 4.89 -5.73
C LYS A 76 -3.82 4.12 -7.04
N GLN A 77 -3.59 4.81 -8.16
CA GLN A 77 -3.45 4.18 -9.47
C GLN A 77 -1.99 3.88 -9.79
N TRP A 78 -1.72 2.62 -10.16
CA TRP A 78 -0.39 2.06 -10.36
C TRP A 78 -0.26 1.52 -11.78
N LEU A 79 0.72 2.02 -12.54
CA LEU A 79 1.07 1.45 -13.84
C LEU A 79 2.19 0.44 -13.66
N ILE A 80 1.90 -0.84 -13.89
CA ILE A 80 2.91 -1.91 -13.90
C ILE A 80 3.64 -1.88 -15.23
N LYS A 81 4.96 -1.67 -15.21
CA LYS A 81 5.83 -1.75 -16.39
C LYS A 81 6.64 -3.03 -16.33
N ASN A 82 6.68 -3.75 -17.45
CA ASN A 82 7.52 -4.92 -17.67
C ASN A 82 8.90 -4.51 -18.19
#